data_AF-A0A962ZI66-F1
#
_entry.id   AF-A0A962ZI66-F1
#
_cell.length_a   1.000
_cell.length_b   1.000
_cell.length_c   1.000
_cell.angle_alpha   90.00
_cell.angle_beta   90.00
_cell.angle_gamma   90.00
#
_symmetry.space_group_name_H-M   'P 1'
#
loop_
_entity.id
_entity.type
_entity.pdbx_description
1 polymer ?
#
loop_
_entity_poly.entity_id
_entity_poly.type
_entity_poly.pdbx_seq_one_letter_code
_entity_poly.pdbx_strand_id
1 'polypeptide(L)'
;MIRLLDEVRACTLCSEHLPLGPRPVVRASPTARLLIIGQAPGTRVHETGVPWNDPSGDRLRDWLQLDRDRFYDDSQIAIVPMGFCYPGKGRSGDL
;
A
#
# COMPACT_ATOMS: atom_id res chain seq x y z
N MET A 1 -17.58 -0.35 6.28
CA MET A 1 -16.22 -0.47 5.73
C MET A 1 -15.60 0.89 5.37
N ILE A 2 -16.35 1.80 4.73
CA ILE A 2 -15.89 3.16 4.40
C ILE A 2 -15.28 3.87 5.62
N ARG A 3 -16.02 3.91 6.75
CA ARG A 3 -15.56 4.51 8.01
C ARG A 3 -14.19 4.00 8.51
N LEU A 4 -13.96 2.69 8.47
CA LEU A 4 -12.68 2.12 8.94
C LEU A 4 -11.52 2.52 8.03
N LEU A 5 -11.72 2.50 6.71
CA LEU A 5 -10.68 2.92 5.77
C LEU A 5 -10.37 4.41 5.89
N ASP A 6 -11.36 5.24 6.20
CA ASP A 6 -11.15 6.66 6.45
C ASP A 6 -10.40 6.89 7.76
N GLU A 7 -10.73 6.17 8.82
CA GLU A 7 -9.98 6.18 10.09
C GLU A 7 -8.53 5.75 9.91
N VAL A 8 -8.26 4.70 9.12
CA VAL A 8 -6.90 4.26 8.78
C VAL A 8 -6.15 5.34 7.97
N ARG A 9 -6.79 5.95 6.98
CA ARG A 9 -6.18 7.01 6.15
C ARG A 9 -5.88 8.29 6.94
N ALA A 10 -6.64 8.55 8.00
CA ALA A 10 -6.42 9.67 8.91
C ALA A 10 -5.42 9.36 10.04
N CYS A 11 -4.88 8.14 10.12
CA CYS A 11 -4.01 7.73 11.22
C CYS A 11 -2.69 8.53 11.25
N THR A 12 -2.36 9.08 12.41
CA THR A 12 -1.12 9.81 12.68
C THR A 12 -0.30 9.23 13.84
N LEU A 13 -0.66 8.05 14.35
CA LEU A 13 -0.09 7.47 15.58
C LEU A 13 1.44 7.35 15.59
N CYS A 14 2.04 7.07 14.43
CA CYS A 14 3.48 6.86 14.33
C CYS A 14 4.25 8.13 13.90
N SER A 15 3.64 9.32 13.91
CA SER A 15 4.21 10.56 13.33
C SER A 15 5.65 10.83 13.76
N GLU A 16 5.97 10.66 15.04
CA GLU A 16 7.30 10.91 15.61
C GLU A 16 8.38 9.92 15.12
N HIS A 17 7.96 8.77 14.60
CA HIS A 17 8.85 7.67 14.19
C HIS A 17 8.99 7.55 12.67
N LEU A 18 8.18 8.30 11.89
CA LEU A 18 8.14 8.19 10.44
C LEU A 18 9.00 9.29 9.80
N PRO A 19 10.05 8.94 9.02
CA PRO A 19 11.01 9.92 8.50
C PRO A 19 10.42 10.91 7.49
N LEU A 20 9.30 10.56 6.84
CA LEU A 20 8.57 11.42 5.91
C LEU A 20 7.16 11.76 6.42
N GLY A 21 6.89 11.50 7.71
CA GLY A 21 5.58 11.67 8.31
C GLY A 21 4.53 10.65 7.88
N PRO A 22 3.33 10.69 8.48
CA PRO A 22 2.24 9.78 8.17
C PRO A 22 1.67 10.01 6.78
N ARG A 23 1.57 8.92 6.01
CA ARG A 23 0.75 8.87 4.79
C ARG A 23 0.24 7.44 4.61
N PRO A 24 -0.82 7.06 5.34
CA PRO A 24 -1.34 5.70 5.28
C PRO A 24 -1.85 5.35 3.87
N VAL A 25 -1.30 4.29 3.28
CA VAL A 25 -1.70 3.78 1.97
C VAL A 25 -2.42 2.44 2.14
N VAL A 26 -3.71 2.42 1.85
CA VAL A 26 -4.55 1.22 1.90
C VAL A 26 -5.68 1.33 0.89
N ARG A 27 -6.00 0.21 0.21
CA ARG A 27 -7.17 0.11 -0.67
C ARG A 27 -7.86 -1.22 -0.48
N ALA A 28 -9.17 -1.19 -0.29
CA ALA A 28 -10.00 -2.37 -0.15
C ALA A 28 -11.46 -2.04 -0.48
N SER A 29 -12.15 -3.00 -1.10
CA SER A 29 -13.61 -3.02 -1.27
C SER A 29 -14.18 -4.24 -0.53
N PRO A 30 -15.44 -4.23 -0.03
CA PRO A 30 -16.06 -5.45 0.49
C PRO A 30 -16.31 -6.48 -0.61
N THR A 31 -16.26 -6.06 -1.88
CA THR A 31 -16.45 -6.92 -3.05
C THR A 31 -15.16 -7.54 -3.56
N ALA A 32 -13.99 -7.08 -3.06
CA ALA A 32 -12.71 -7.58 -3.51
C ALA A 32 -12.62 -9.10 -3.29
N ARG A 33 -12.17 -9.81 -4.32
CA ARG A 33 -12.06 -11.28 -4.31
C ARG A 33 -10.63 -11.77 -4.10
N LEU A 34 -9.66 -10.87 -4.27
CA LEU A 34 -8.24 -11.11 -4.03
C LEU A 34 -7.72 -10.08 -3.03
N LEU A 35 -6.97 -10.54 -2.03
CA LEU A 35 -6.26 -9.70 -1.07
C LEU A 35 -4.76 -9.87 -1.26
N ILE A 36 -4.06 -8.77 -1.55
CA ILE A 36 -2.60 -8.71 -1.63
C ILE A 36 -2.07 -8.04 -0.37
N ILE A 37 -1.28 -8.77 0.41
CA ILE A 37 -0.61 -8.27 1.61
C ILE A 37 0.88 -8.09 1.31
N GLY A 38 1.37 -6.85 1.48
CA GLY A 38 2.79 -6.50 1.40
C GLY A 38 3.33 -6.04 2.76
N GLN A 39 4.60 -5.67 2.82
CA GLN A 39 5.24 -5.24 4.08
C GLN A 39 4.84 -3.81 4.46
N ALA A 40 5.37 -2.80 3.76
CA ALA A 40 5.04 -1.39 3.94
C ALA A 40 5.30 -0.58 2.65
N PRO A 41 4.75 0.64 2.49
CA PRO A 41 5.09 1.53 1.39
C PRO A 41 6.58 1.83 1.30
N GLY A 42 7.16 1.77 0.09
CA GLY A 42 8.44 2.41 -0.22
C GLY A 42 8.31 3.92 -0.47
N THR A 43 9.43 4.61 -0.69
CA THR A 43 9.45 6.07 -0.88
C THR A 43 8.56 6.54 -2.04
N ARG A 44 8.59 5.87 -3.20
CA ARG A 44 7.73 6.24 -4.35
C ARG A 44 6.24 6.04 -4.04
N VAL A 45 5.88 4.99 -3.30
CA VAL A 45 4.49 4.76 -2.85
C VAL A 45 4.08 5.83 -1.86
N HIS A 46 4.97 6.23 -0.94
CA HIS A 46 4.72 7.38 -0.06
C HIS A 46 4.48 8.65 -0.87
N GLU A 47 5.30 8.99 -1.86
CA GLU A 47 5.14 10.21 -2.66
C GLU A 47 3.84 10.21 -3.49
N THR A 48 3.49 9.08 -4.08
CA THR A 48 2.36 8.98 -5.02
C THR A 48 1.04 8.61 -4.35
N GLY A 49 1.07 7.95 -3.19
CA GLY A 49 -0.10 7.34 -2.56
C GLY A 49 -0.63 6.11 -3.30
N VAL A 50 0.07 5.64 -4.34
CA VAL A 50 -0.36 4.50 -5.16
C VAL A 50 0.46 3.27 -4.76
N PRO A 51 -0.14 2.24 -4.11
CA PRO A 51 0.57 1.02 -3.73
C PRO A 51 1.07 0.27 -4.97
N TRP A 52 2.22 -0.40 -4.84
CA TRP A 52 2.87 -1.15 -5.92
C TRP A 52 3.08 -0.32 -7.22
N ASN A 53 3.32 0.98 -7.07
CA ASN A 53 3.61 1.90 -8.19
C ASN A 53 5.11 2.02 -8.47
N ASP A 54 5.83 0.91 -8.35
CA ASP A 54 7.28 0.80 -8.50
C ASP A 54 7.64 -0.48 -9.29
N PRO A 55 8.92 -0.72 -9.62
CA PRO A 55 9.31 -1.90 -10.40
C PRO A 55 8.94 -3.25 -9.76
N SER A 56 8.75 -3.31 -8.44
CA SER A 56 8.27 -4.54 -7.79
C SER A 56 6.80 -4.79 -8.11
N GLY A 57 5.99 -3.73 -8.23
CA GLY A 57 4.61 -3.82 -8.67
C GLY A 57 4.46 -4.18 -10.15
N ASP A 58 5.38 -3.73 -11.00
CA ASP A 58 5.41 -4.15 -12.42
C ASP A 58 5.64 -5.67 -12.52
N ARG A 59 6.60 -6.21 -11.77
CA ARG A 59 6.84 -7.66 -11.69
C ARG A 59 5.65 -8.43 -11.13
N LEU A 60 5.01 -7.91 -10.07
CA LEU A 60 3.85 -8.57 -9.48
C LEU A 60 2.67 -8.64 -10.46
N ARG A 61 2.41 -7.56 -11.20
CA ARG A 61 1.39 -7.53 -12.26
C ARG A 61 1.67 -8.55 -13.37
N ASP A 62 2.93 -8.66 -13.77
CA ASP A 62 3.37 -9.67 -14.74
C ASP A 62 3.12 -11.09 -14.21
N TRP A 63 3.51 -11.41 -12.98
CA TRP A 63 3.25 -12.73 -12.38
C TRP A 63 1.77 -13.08 -12.29
N LEU A 64 0.92 -12.10 -11.97
CA LEU A 64 -0.52 -12.27 -11.88
C LEU A 64 -1.21 -12.24 -13.25
N GLN A 65 -0.48 -11.92 -14.33
CA GLN A 65 -1.01 -11.70 -15.68
C GLN A 65 -2.18 -10.69 -15.66
N LEU A 66 -1.96 -9.58 -14.93
CA LEU A 66 -2.92 -8.49 -14.78
C LEU A 66 -2.38 -7.21 -15.40
N ASP A 67 -3.23 -6.53 -16.18
CA ASP A 67 -2.96 -5.15 -16.57
C ASP A 67 -3.08 -4.20 -15.38
N ARG A 68 -2.68 -2.94 -15.61
CA ARG A 68 -2.71 -1.90 -14.59
C ARG A 68 -4.14 -1.65 -14.09
N ASP A 69 -5.10 -1.50 -14.99
CA ASP A 69 -6.47 -1.09 -14.61
C ASP A 69 -7.13 -2.16 -13.73
N ARG A 70 -7.01 -3.44 -14.10
CA ARG A 70 -7.50 -4.57 -13.29
C ARG A 70 -6.76 -4.69 -11.96
N PHE A 71 -5.45 -4.45 -11.93
CA PHE A 71 -4.67 -4.47 -10.69
C PHE A 71 -5.09 -3.36 -9.71
N TYR A 72 -5.58 -2.24 -10.24
CA TYR A 72 -5.97 -1.06 -9.48
C TYR A 72 -7.49 -0.94 -9.25
N ASP A 73 -8.31 -1.86 -9.77
CA ASP A 73 -9.74 -1.98 -9.49
C ASP A 73 -9.97 -2.52 -8.07
N ASP A 74 -10.35 -1.62 -7.15
CA ASP A 74 -10.57 -1.96 -5.74
C ASP A 74 -11.77 -2.90 -5.55
N SER A 75 -12.70 -2.95 -6.50
CA SER A 75 -13.85 -3.85 -6.46
C SER A 75 -13.44 -5.31 -6.67
N GLN A 76 -12.27 -5.55 -7.27
CA GLN A 76 -11.71 -6.88 -7.54
C GLN A 76 -10.54 -7.23 -6.61
N ILE A 77 -9.66 -6.25 -6.33
CA ILE A 77 -8.39 -6.49 -5.63
C ILE A 77 -8.22 -5.49 -4.48
N ALA A 78 -8.11 -6.04 -3.27
CA ALA A 78 -7.70 -5.30 -2.09
C ALA A 78 -6.17 -5.36 -1.95
N ILE A 79 -5.55 -4.22 -1.62
CA ILE A 79 -4.12 -4.09 -1.36
C ILE A 79 -3.95 -3.47 0.02
N VAL A 80 -3.50 -4.30 0.97
CA VAL A 80 -3.42 -3.95 2.39
C VAL A 80 -2.03 -4.32 2.90
N PRO A 81 -1.11 -3.35 3.09
CA PRO A 81 0.19 -3.64 3.65
C PRO A 81 0.09 -3.88 5.17
N MET A 82 1.09 -4.57 5.76
CA MET A 82 1.20 -4.75 7.21
C MET A 82 1.48 -3.43 7.94
N GLY A 83 2.30 -2.56 7.34
CA GLY A 83 2.49 -1.18 7.77
C GLY A 83 1.91 -0.22 6.73
N PHE A 84 1.06 0.72 7.13
CA PHE A 84 0.40 1.63 6.18
C PHE A 84 1.27 2.82 5.75
N CYS A 85 2.35 3.14 6.47
CA CYS A 85 3.22 4.28 6.19
C CYS A 85 4.64 3.82 5.85
N TYR A 86 5.41 4.66 5.15
CA TYR A 86 6.81 4.40 4.86
C TYR A 86 7.67 4.47 6.13
N PRO A 87 8.31 3.36 6.55
CA PRO A 87 9.03 3.29 7.82
C PRO A 87 10.47 3.86 7.76
N GLY A 88 10.96 4.22 6.57
CA GLY A 88 12.37 4.53 6.34
C GLY A 88 13.11 3.43 5.57
N LYS A 89 14.41 3.63 5.34
CA LYS A 89 15.30 2.61 4.76
C LYS A 89 16.04 1.88 5.87
N GLY A 90 16.00 0.56 5.86
CA GLY A 90 16.89 -0.28 6.67
C GLY A 90 18.36 -0.11 6.26
N ARG A 91 19.30 -0.43 7.18
CA ARG A 91 20.75 -0.39 6.92
C ARG A 91 21.21 -1.44 5.91
N SER A 92 20.50 -2.56 5.83
CA SER A 92 20.48 -3.55 4.75
C SER A 92 19.01 -3.76 4.37
N GLY A 93 18.70 -4.35 3.21
CA GLY A 93 17.31 -4.60 2.79
C GLY A 93 16.42 -5.22 3.88
N ASP A 94 15.13 -4.90 3.78
CA ASP A 94 13.97 -5.09 4.67
C ASP A 94 14.20 -4.87 6.19
N LEU A 95 13.41 -3.95 6.75
CA LEU A 95 13.29 -3.65 8.19
C LEU A 95 12.47 -4.71 8.92
#